data_AF-A0A8J5HM14-F1
#
_entry.id   AF-A0A8J5HM14-F1
#
_cell.length_a   1.000
_cell.length_b   1.000
_cell.length_c   1.000
_cell.angle_alpha   90.00
_cell.angle_beta   90.00
_cell.angle_gamma   90.00
#
_symmetry.space_group_name_H-M   'P 1'
#
loop_
_entity.id
_entity.type
_entity.pdbx_description
1 polymer ?
#
loop_
_entity_poly.entity_id
_entity_poly.type
_entity_poly.pdbx_seq_one_letter_code
_entity_poly.pdbx_strand_id
1 'polypeptide(L)'
;MKPRSKPDEDEADFFPCPPRKNRSIGLIKFISFLVIFMAGVFIGLSASGHFTRSFNSQTKIFFPSTMYMANCDKEFLSFKSFVTPEHLMHSMTDEELFWRASMVPKMEEYPFQRVPKVAFMFMTRGPLPLVQLWDRFFKGHEGLYSVYVHTLLDYKLNVSESSAFYGRQIHSEVKIIIEVLPTAVSSFADA
;
A
#
# COMPACT_ATOMS: atom_id res chain seq x y z
N MET A 1 -75.77 49.71 -42.09
CA MET A 1 -75.02 49.79 -40.82
C MET A 1 -74.58 48.38 -40.42
N LYS A 2 -73.37 48.29 -39.88
CA LYS A 2 -72.43 47.14 -39.74
C LYS A 2 -72.56 46.54 -38.29
N PRO A 3 -71.97 45.37 -37.89
CA PRO A 3 -71.76 44.02 -38.51
C PRO A 3 -71.91 42.78 -37.54
N ARG A 4 -71.59 41.58 -38.08
CA ARG A 4 -70.86 40.41 -37.47
C ARG A 4 -71.76 39.36 -36.78
N SER A 5 -71.64 38.06 -37.09
CA SER A 5 -70.48 37.18 -36.84
C SER A 5 -70.13 36.21 -37.99
N LYS A 6 -68.85 35.80 -37.99
CA LYS A 6 -68.12 34.93 -38.94
C LYS A 6 -67.78 33.59 -38.21
N PRO A 7 -67.14 32.60 -38.89
CA PRO A 7 -67.41 31.17 -38.77
C PRO A 7 -66.38 30.42 -37.90
N ASP A 8 -66.73 29.26 -37.36
CA ASP A 8 -65.80 28.40 -36.62
C ASP A 8 -65.98 26.94 -37.04
N GLU A 9 -65.18 26.45 -37.99
CA GLU A 9 -64.81 25.03 -38.11
C GLU A 9 -63.34 24.98 -38.56
N ASP A 10 -62.44 25.24 -37.61
CA ASP A 10 -61.01 24.95 -37.74
C ASP A 10 -60.77 23.48 -37.37
N GLU A 11 -60.60 22.65 -38.40
CA GLU A 11 -60.12 21.28 -38.33
C GLU A 11 -58.65 21.28 -37.90
N ALA A 12 -58.41 21.04 -36.60
CA ALA A 12 -57.08 20.93 -36.03
C ALA A 12 -56.52 19.51 -36.26
N ASP A 13 -55.70 19.37 -37.30
CA ASP A 13 -54.84 18.20 -37.51
C ASP A 13 -53.82 18.08 -36.35
N PHE A 14 -54.20 17.30 -35.33
CA PHE A 14 -53.36 16.95 -34.20
C PHE A 14 -52.40 15.82 -34.60
N PHE A 15 -51.22 16.17 -35.12
CA PHE A 15 -50.11 15.22 -35.24
C PHE A 15 -49.42 15.03 -33.88
N PRO A 16 -49.46 13.83 -33.26
CA PRO A 16 -48.67 13.58 -32.05
C PRO A 16 -47.20 13.46 -32.42
N CYS A 17 -46.38 14.43 -31.99
CA CYS A 17 -44.93 14.25 -31.96
C CYS A 17 -44.57 13.06 -31.06
N PRO A 18 -43.64 12.18 -31.45
CA PRO A 18 -43.30 11.01 -30.65
C PRO A 18 -42.65 11.45 -29.33
N PRO A 19 -42.86 10.72 -28.22
CA PRO A 19 -42.25 11.02 -26.94
C PRO A 19 -40.77 10.64 -26.98
N ARG A 20 -39.92 11.51 -27.52
CA ARG A 20 -38.46 11.37 -27.50
C ARG A 20 -37.92 11.78 -26.12
N LYS A 21 -38.44 11.20 -25.04
CA LYS A 21 -38.11 11.61 -23.66
C LYS A 21 -37.64 10.47 -22.73
N ASN A 22 -36.98 9.44 -23.25
CA ASN A 22 -36.32 8.45 -22.39
C ASN A 22 -34.79 8.40 -22.59
N ARG A 23 -34.29 8.85 -23.75
CA ARG A 23 -32.84 8.89 -24.06
C ARG A 23 -32.13 10.14 -23.49
N SER A 24 -32.83 11.27 -23.41
CA SER A 24 -32.26 12.54 -22.91
C SER A 24 -32.00 12.52 -21.41
N ILE A 25 -32.85 11.85 -20.62
CA ILE A 25 -32.70 11.76 -19.17
C ILE A 25 -31.47 10.93 -18.78
N GLY A 26 -31.24 9.81 -19.46
CA GLY A 26 -30.04 8.98 -19.26
C GLY A 26 -28.76 9.73 -19.65
N LEU A 27 -28.81 10.49 -20.75
CA LEU A 27 -27.67 11.28 -21.24
C LEU A 27 -27.34 12.46 -20.31
N ILE A 28 -28.34 13.16 -19.77
CA ILE A 28 -28.14 14.24 -18.79
C ILE A 28 -27.54 13.68 -17.50
N LYS A 29 -28.00 12.51 -17.03
CA LYS A 29 -27.41 11.83 -15.87
C LYS A 29 -25.96 11.45 -16.11
N PHE A 30 -25.64 10.88 -17.27
CA PHE A 30 -24.27 10.51 -17.61
C PHE A 30 -23.34 11.73 -17.67
N ILE A 31 -23.79 12.82 -18.30
CA ILE A 31 -23.04 14.08 -18.35
C ILE A 31 -22.84 14.65 -16.94
N SER A 32 -23.87 14.64 -16.09
CA SER A 32 -23.74 15.08 -14.70
C SER A 32 -22.73 14.25 -13.92
N PHE A 33 -22.73 12.91 -14.08
CA PHE A 33 -21.73 12.03 -13.50
C PHE A 33 -20.32 12.34 -13.98
N LEU A 34 -20.13 12.57 -15.28
CA LEU A 34 -18.81 12.93 -15.84
C LEU A 34 -18.29 14.25 -15.27
N VAL A 35 -19.14 15.27 -15.14
CA VAL A 35 -18.73 16.56 -14.57
C VAL A 35 -18.31 16.41 -13.10
N ILE A 36 -19.08 15.69 -12.30
CA ILE A 36 -18.75 15.43 -10.88
C ILE A 36 -17.46 14.61 -10.77
N PHE A 37 -17.30 13.59 -11.62
CA PHE A 37 -16.09 12.76 -11.66
C PHE A 37 -14.85 13.58 -12.01
N MET A 38 -14.93 14.42 -13.05
CA MET A 38 -13.80 15.27 -13.44
C MET A 38 -13.44 16.27 -12.34
N ALA A 39 -14.43 16.92 -11.71
CA ALA A 39 -14.19 17.79 -10.57
C ALA A 39 -13.50 17.04 -9.42
N GLY A 40 -13.94 15.81 -9.12
CA GLY A 40 -13.31 14.93 -8.13
C GLY A 40 -11.86 14.58 -8.48
N VAL A 41 -11.55 14.30 -9.74
CA VAL A 41 -10.18 14.03 -10.21
C VAL A 41 -9.29 15.26 -10.09
N PHE A 42 -9.77 16.45 -10.47
CA PHE A 42 -9.00 17.70 -10.30
C PHE A 42 -8.73 18.01 -8.83
N ILE A 43 -9.72 17.84 -7.95
CA ILE A 43 -9.55 18.00 -6.49
C ILE A 43 -8.57 16.97 -5.94
N GLY A 44 -8.66 15.71 -6.37
CA GLY A 44 -7.75 14.63 -5.98
C GLY A 44 -6.30 14.86 -6.41
N LEU A 45 -6.09 15.30 -7.65
CA LEU A 45 -4.75 15.64 -8.16
C LEU A 45 -4.17 16.86 -7.46
N SER A 46 -4.97 17.89 -7.17
CA SER A 46 -4.53 19.09 -6.46
C SER A 46 -4.18 18.79 -4.99
N ALA A 47 -4.96 17.94 -4.32
CA ALA A 47 -4.66 17.48 -2.95
C ALA A 47 -3.42 16.55 -2.90
N SER A 48 -3.13 15.81 -3.98
CA SER A 48 -1.95 14.93 -4.08
C SER A 48 -0.63 15.69 -3.92
N GLY A 49 -0.56 16.94 -4.38
CA GLY A 49 0.65 17.78 -4.26
C GLY A 49 1.08 18.08 -2.82
N HIS A 50 0.14 18.12 -1.87
CA HIS A 50 0.46 18.36 -0.46
C HIS A 50 0.75 17.06 0.32
N PHE A 51 0.20 15.93 -0.12
CA PHE A 51 0.36 14.60 0.52
C PHE A 51 1.63 13.86 0.06
N THR A 52 2.08 14.10 -1.17
CA THR A 52 3.26 13.45 -1.77
C THR A 52 4.57 13.76 -1.04
N ARG A 53 4.64 14.86 -0.26
CA ARG A 53 5.82 15.19 0.55
C ARG A 53 6.01 14.27 1.76
N SER A 54 4.94 13.75 2.36
CA SER A 54 5.03 12.79 3.47
C SER A 54 5.40 11.37 3.03
N PHE A 55 5.10 10.99 1.79
CA PHE A 55 5.40 9.64 1.28
C PHE A 55 6.74 9.53 0.59
N ASN A 56 7.21 10.57 -0.11
CA ASN A 56 8.48 10.52 -0.84
C ASN A 56 9.72 10.46 0.10
N SER A 57 9.55 10.84 1.37
CA SER A 57 10.60 10.68 2.40
C SER A 57 10.72 9.25 2.93
N GLN A 58 9.70 8.40 2.75
CA GLN A 58 9.70 7.00 3.24
C GLN A 58 10.48 6.04 2.32
N THR A 59 10.50 6.27 1.00
CA THR A 59 11.11 5.34 0.04
C THR A 59 12.64 5.32 0.10
N LYS A 60 13.28 6.41 0.56
CA LYS A 60 14.75 6.47 0.75
C LYS A 60 15.25 5.63 1.92
N ILE A 61 14.39 5.24 2.85
CA ILE A 61 14.79 4.49 4.06
C ILE A 61 14.69 2.98 3.82
N PHE A 62 13.84 2.54 2.89
CA PHE A 62 13.74 1.14 2.48
C PHE A 62 14.83 0.69 1.51
N PHE A 63 15.44 1.62 0.77
CA PHE A 63 16.56 1.35 -0.12
C PHE A 63 17.73 2.29 0.21
N PRO A 64 18.49 2.04 1.29
CA PRO A 64 19.70 2.79 1.56
C PRO A 64 20.77 2.43 0.51
N SER A 65 20.83 3.18 -0.59
CA SER A 65 21.89 3.00 -1.60
C SER A 65 23.30 3.37 -1.09
N THR A 66 23.46 3.90 0.13
CA THR A 66 24.69 4.58 0.54
C THR A 66 25.48 3.93 1.68
N MET A 67 25.21 2.69 2.11
CA MET A 67 25.99 2.07 3.21
C MET A 67 26.91 0.90 2.82
N TYR A 68 27.03 0.56 1.53
CA TYR A 68 27.97 -0.49 1.08
C TYR A 68 29.08 0.03 0.17
N MET A 69 29.37 1.33 0.16
CA MET A 69 30.59 1.86 -0.45
C MET A 69 31.79 1.68 0.48
N ALA A 70 32.03 0.46 0.95
CA ALA A 70 33.35 0.00 1.33
C ALA A 70 33.91 -0.73 0.10
N ASN A 71 34.56 0.04 -0.78
CA ASN A 71 35.53 -0.41 -1.77
C ASN A 71 35.35 -1.84 -2.31
N CYS A 72 34.24 -2.12 -2.99
CA CYS A 72 34.07 -3.33 -3.78
C CYS A 72 33.72 -2.87 -5.20
N ASP A 73 34.42 -3.44 -6.17
CA ASP A 73 34.47 -2.98 -7.55
C ASP A 73 33.10 -2.63 -8.14
N LYS A 74 33.05 -1.50 -8.84
CA LYS A 74 31.83 -0.87 -9.42
C LYS A 74 31.03 -1.77 -10.37
N GLU A 75 31.49 -2.97 -10.67
CA GLU A 75 30.82 -3.92 -11.56
C GLU A 75 29.73 -4.75 -10.84
N PHE A 76 29.79 -4.89 -9.51
CA PHE A 76 28.86 -5.74 -8.76
C PHE A 76 27.45 -5.17 -8.58
N LEU A 77 27.24 -3.87 -8.77
CA LEU A 77 25.94 -3.20 -8.52
C LEU A 77 25.12 -2.92 -9.79
N SER A 78 25.59 -3.36 -10.96
CA SER A 78 24.80 -3.24 -12.18
C SER A 78 23.57 -4.14 -12.06
N PHE A 79 22.37 -3.63 -12.35
CA PHE A 79 21.15 -4.47 -12.37
C PHE A 79 21.33 -5.74 -13.23
N LYS A 80 22.20 -5.69 -14.26
CA LYS A 80 22.54 -6.86 -15.07
C LYS A 80 23.27 -7.97 -14.30
N SER A 81 24.13 -7.67 -13.34
CA SER A 81 24.85 -8.69 -12.55
C SER A 81 23.91 -9.43 -11.59
N PHE A 82 22.80 -8.81 -11.17
CA PHE A 82 21.76 -9.47 -10.37
C PHE A 82 20.89 -10.42 -11.20
N VAL A 83 20.64 -10.08 -12.47
CA VAL A 83 19.83 -10.91 -13.37
C VAL A 83 20.65 -12.08 -13.91
N THR A 84 21.95 -11.89 -14.13
CA THR A 84 22.85 -12.95 -14.60
C THR A 84 24.17 -12.85 -13.83
N PRO A 85 24.28 -13.54 -12.69
CA PRO A 85 25.50 -13.54 -11.90
C PRO A 85 26.63 -14.20 -12.69
N GLU A 86 27.79 -13.56 -12.76
CA GLU A 86 28.95 -14.10 -13.49
C GLU A 86 29.56 -15.32 -12.80
N HIS A 87 29.39 -15.44 -11.49
CA HIS A 87 29.93 -16.52 -10.68
C HIS A 87 28.82 -17.25 -9.92
N LEU A 88 28.27 -18.30 -10.53
CA LEU A 88 27.23 -19.14 -9.93
C LEU A 88 27.86 -20.16 -8.99
N MET A 89 27.26 -20.35 -7.82
CA MET A 89 27.65 -21.41 -6.87
C MET A 89 27.08 -22.79 -7.26
N HIS A 90 26.43 -22.90 -8.43
CA HIS A 90 25.88 -24.13 -8.97
C HIS A 90 26.28 -24.30 -10.45
N SER A 91 26.37 -25.55 -10.90
CA SER A 91 26.68 -25.92 -12.29
C SER A 91 25.42 -26.26 -13.11
N MET A 92 24.24 -25.85 -12.65
CA MET A 92 22.95 -26.13 -13.31
C MET A 92 22.53 -25.02 -14.27
N THR A 93 21.79 -25.38 -15.32
CA THR A 93 21.16 -24.41 -16.23
C THR A 93 19.90 -23.79 -15.62
N ASP A 94 19.44 -22.67 -16.19
CA ASP A 94 18.20 -22.01 -15.73
C ASP A 94 16.97 -22.91 -15.89
N GLU A 95 16.90 -23.77 -16.92
CA GLU A 95 15.80 -24.72 -17.07
C GLU A 95 15.82 -25.79 -15.97
N GLU A 96 17.00 -26.26 -15.59
CA GLU A 96 17.18 -27.23 -14.51
C GLU A 96 16.85 -26.63 -13.14
N LEU A 97 17.25 -25.37 -12.90
CA LEU A 97 16.85 -24.62 -11.71
C LEU A 97 15.34 -24.43 -11.66
N PHE A 98 14.73 -24.04 -12.78
CA PHE A 98 13.29 -23.85 -12.88
C PHE A 98 12.54 -25.17 -12.64
N TRP A 99 13.03 -26.27 -13.21
CA TRP A 99 12.53 -27.61 -12.98
C TRP A 99 12.67 -28.02 -11.50
N ARG A 100 13.80 -27.74 -10.85
CA ARG A 100 13.97 -27.99 -9.41
C ARG A 100 13.05 -27.13 -8.54
N ALA A 101 12.87 -25.86 -8.89
CA ALA A 101 11.96 -24.95 -8.20
C ALA A 101 10.49 -25.36 -8.38
N SER A 102 10.13 -25.94 -9.54
CA SER A 102 8.78 -26.44 -9.81
C SER A 102 8.52 -27.80 -9.15
N MET A 103 9.55 -28.62 -8.96
CA MET A 103 9.51 -29.89 -8.24
C MET A 103 9.61 -29.75 -6.72
N VAL A 104 9.72 -28.52 -6.18
CA VAL A 104 9.63 -28.31 -4.72
C VAL A 104 8.33 -28.96 -4.25
N PRO A 105 8.39 -30.02 -3.42
CA PRO A 105 7.22 -30.80 -3.10
C PRO A 105 6.21 -29.87 -2.42
N LYS A 106 5.07 -29.68 -3.07
CA LYS A 106 3.86 -29.27 -2.38
C LYS A 106 3.52 -30.43 -1.47
N MET A 107 4.03 -30.40 -0.23
CA MET A 107 3.76 -31.45 0.76
C MET A 107 2.25 -31.70 0.77
N GLU A 108 1.84 -32.92 0.42
CA GLU A 108 0.43 -33.26 0.27
C GLU A 108 -0.28 -33.24 1.62
N GLU A 109 0.43 -33.60 2.68
CA GLU A 109 -0.12 -33.67 4.04
C GLU A 109 0.89 -33.09 5.05
N TYR A 110 0.46 -32.07 5.79
CA TYR A 110 1.25 -31.47 6.86
C TYR A 110 0.93 -32.12 8.19
N PRO A 111 1.92 -32.31 9.10
CA PRO A 111 1.68 -32.89 10.42
C PRO A 111 0.82 -31.99 11.33
N PHE A 112 0.32 -30.88 10.80
CA PHE A 112 -0.57 -29.93 11.44
C PHE A 112 -1.54 -29.37 10.41
N GLN A 113 -2.73 -28.99 10.88
CA GLN A 113 -3.74 -28.37 10.04
C GLN A 113 -3.24 -27.00 9.55
N ARG A 114 -2.99 -26.89 8.24
CA ARG A 114 -2.61 -25.61 7.63
C ARG A 114 -3.84 -24.75 7.41
N VAL A 115 -4.00 -23.75 8.27
CA VAL A 115 -4.97 -22.69 8.06
C VAL A 115 -4.32 -21.61 7.19
N PRO A 116 -4.90 -21.25 6.02
CA PRO A 116 -4.37 -20.17 5.21
C PRO A 116 -4.42 -18.86 6.02
N LYS A 117 -3.25 -18.31 6.31
CA LYS A 117 -3.07 -17.18 7.22
C LYS A 117 -2.46 -15.99 6.49
N VAL A 118 -3.06 -14.81 6.63
CA VAL A 118 -2.56 -13.57 6.03
C VAL A 118 -1.67 -12.83 7.03
N ALA A 119 -0.45 -12.46 6.61
CA ALA A 119 0.45 -11.66 7.44
C ALA A 119 0.33 -10.16 7.10
N PHE A 120 0.03 -9.35 8.11
CA PHE A 120 0.00 -7.90 8.01
C PHE A 120 1.21 -7.32 8.73
N MET A 121 1.99 -6.49 8.03
CA MET A 121 3.14 -5.78 8.60
C MET A 121 2.89 -4.28 8.56
N PHE A 122 2.88 -3.66 9.74
CA PHE A 122 2.68 -2.23 9.91
C PHE A 122 4.01 -1.59 10.29
N MET A 123 4.51 -0.69 9.45
CA MET A 123 5.79 0.00 9.69
C MET A 123 5.49 1.45 10.04
N THR A 124 5.73 1.81 11.30
CA THR A 124 5.29 3.09 11.86
C THR A 124 6.40 3.73 12.69
N ARG A 125 6.53 5.06 12.65
CA ARG A 125 7.48 5.78 13.53
C ARG A 125 6.86 6.17 14.88
N GLY A 126 5.54 6.07 15.01
CA GLY A 126 4.78 6.51 16.17
C GLY A 126 3.43 5.78 16.22
N PRO A 127 2.35 6.42 16.67
CA PRO A 127 1.06 5.75 16.80
C PRO A 127 0.55 5.20 15.47
N LEU A 128 0.03 3.97 15.53
CA LEU A 128 -0.51 3.28 14.36
C LEU A 128 -1.69 4.08 13.79
N PRO A 129 -1.61 4.59 12.55
CA PRO A 129 -2.74 5.28 11.94
C PRO A 129 -3.92 4.31 11.79
N LEU A 130 -5.13 4.84 11.99
CA LEU A 130 -6.38 4.10 11.83
C LEU A 130 -6.50 2.85 12.74
N VAL A 131 -5.83 2.83 13.90
CA VAL A 131 -5.86 1.68 14.83
C VAL A 131 -7.28 1.17 15.13
N GLN A 132 -8.24 2.08 15.34
CA GLN A 132 -9.64 1.71 15.60
C GLN A 132 -10.32 1.01 14.43
N LEU A 133 -9.98 1.38 13.20
CA LEU A 133 -10.50 0.74 11.99
C LEU A 133 -9.92 -0.66 11.86
N TRP A 134 -8.61 -0.79 12.06
CA TRP A 134 -7.93 -2.07 11.99
C TRP A 134 -8.39 -3.03 13.10
N ASP A 135 -8.61 -2.54 14.32
CA ASP A 135 -9.19 -3.36 15.40
C ASP A 135 -10.55 -3.95 15.00
N ARG A 136 -11.41 -3.16 14.33
CA ARG A 136 -12.70 -3.65 13.81
C ARG A 136 -12.53 -4.64 12.66
N PHE A 137 -11.55 -4.43 11.79
CA PHE A 137 -11.24 -5.32 10.68
C PHE A 137 -10.78 -6.70 11.17
N PHE A 138 -9.92 -6.73 12.19
CA PHE A 138 -9.36 -7.96 12.73
C PHE A 138 -10.30 -8.69 13.70
N LYS A 139 -11.31 -7.99 14.25
CA LYS A 139 -12.29 -8.58 15.16
C LYS A 139 -13.04 -9.73 14.49
N GLY A 140 -13.06 -10.90 15.14
CA GLY A 140 -13.77 -12.09 14.66
C GLY A 140 -13.00 -12.94 13.64
N HIS A 141 -11.78 -12.55 13.26
CA HIS A 141 -10.94 -13.28 12.31
C HIS A 141 -9.71 -13.93 12.97
N GLU A 142 -9.78 -14.17 14.29
CA GLU A 142 -8.68 -14.72 15.08
C GLU A 142 -8.22 -16.07 14.50
N GLY A 143 -6.90 -16.25 14.34
CA GLY A 143 -6.31 -17.44 13.72
C GLY A 143 -6.10 -17.36 12.20
N LEU A 144 -6.84 -16.50 11.50
CA LEU A 144 -6.70 -16.30 10.04
C LEU A 144 -5.68 -15.23 9.65
N TYR A 145 -5.14 -14.50 10.63
CA TYR A 145 -4.15 -13.45 10.38
C TYR A 145 -3.02 -13.43 11.42
N SER A 146 -1.85 -12.97 10.99
CA SER A 146 -0.73 -12.58 11.86
C SER A 146 -0.49 -11.09 11.69
N VAL A 147 -0.35 -10.36 12.79
CA VAL A 147 0.01 -8.93 12.75
C VAL A 147 1.42 -8.76 13.31
N TYR A 148 2.22 -7.95 12.62
CA TYR A 148 3.53 -7.48 13.06
C TYR A 148 3.56 -5.97 12.98
N VAL A 149 3.98 -5.31 14.06
CA VAL A 149 4.10 -3.85 14.10
C VAL A 149 5.55 -3.49 14.32
N HIS A 150 6.20 -2.95 13.30
CA HIS A 150 7.55 -2.44 13.42
C HIS A 150 7.53 -0.96 13.81
N THR A 151 8.17 -0.64 14.92
CA THR A 151 8.24 0.73 15.45
C THR A 151 9.67 1.15 15.74
N LEU A 152 9.88 2.47 15.85
CA LEU A 152 11.11 3.01 16.42
C LEU A 152 11.30 2.52 17.85
N LEU A 153 12.56 2.47 18.29
CA LEU A 153 12.97 2.00 19.62
C LEU A 153 12.27 2.77 20.74
N ASP A 154 12.14 4.10 20.57
CA ASP A 154 11.60 5.03 21.59
C ASP A 154 10.07 5.04 21.67
N TYR A 155 9.39 4.36 20.74
CA TYR A 155 7.93 4.33 20.72
C TYR A 155 7.42 3.03 21.33
N LYS A 156 6.49 3.13 22.28
CA LYS A 156 5.79 1.98 22.87
C LYS A 156 4.33 2.01 22.44
N LEU A 157 3.87 0.94 21.80
CA LEU A 157 2.49 0.82 21.36
C LEU A 157 1.59 0.54 22.57
N ASN A 158 0.70 1.47 22.89
CA ASN A 158 -0.27 1.31 23.96
C ASN A 158 -1.63 0.90 23.38
N VAL A 159 -1.98 -0.38 23.51
CA VAL A 159 -3.23 -0.97 23.01
C VAL A 159 -3.85 -1.85 24.09
N SER A 160 -5.18 -1.99 24.06
CA SER A 160 -5.91 -2.93 24.92
C SER A 160 -5.44 -4.37 24.70
N GLU A 161 -5.49 -5.20 25.74
CA GLU A 161 -5.15 -6.64 25.65
C GLU A 161 -6.03 -7.38 24.63
N SER A 162 -7.24 -6.89 24.41
CA SER A 162 -8.19 -7.42 23.42
C SER A 162 -7.91 -6.98 21.98
N SER A 163 -6.92 -6.13 21.75
CA SER A 163 -6.59 -5.62 20.40
C SER A 163 -5.73 -6.63 19.64
N ALA A 164 -5.92 -6.67 18.32
CA ALA A 164 -5.10 -7.50 17.42
C ALA A 164 -3.60 -7.12 17.44
N PHE A 165 -3.27 -5.92 17.95
CA PHE A 165 -1.92 -5.39 18.01
C PHE A 165 -1.20 -5.67 19.33
N TYR A 166 -1.89 -6.20 20.34
CA TYR A 166 -1.32 -6.43 21.66
C TYR A 166 -0.17 -7.45 21.60
N GLY A 167 1.00 -7.07 22.13
CA GLY A 167 2.20 -7.91 22.13
C GLY A 167 2.76 -8.23 20.74
N ARG A 168 2.37 -7.49 19.70
CA ARG A 168 2.82 -7.69 18.30
C ARG A 168 3.87 -6.67 17.84
N GLN A 169 4.39 -5.88 18.78
CA GLN A 169 5.39 -4.85 18.52
C GLN A 169 6.79 -5.46 18.41
N ILE A 170 7.49 -5.13 17.32
CA ILE A 170 8.89 -5.47 17.06
C ILE A 170 9.67 -4.16 17.03
N HIS A 171 10.59 -4.00 17.97
CA HIS A 171 11.45 -2.83 18.03
C HIS A 171 12.49 -2.86 16.90
N SER A 172 12.79 -1.69 16.32
CA SER A 172 13.94 -1.53 15.42
C SER A 172 15.23 -1.69 16.20
N GLU A 173 16.13 -2.59 15.81
CA GLU A 173 17.48 -2.61 16.40
C GLU A 173 18.24 -1.34 16.00
N VAL A 174 18.66 -0.56 16.99
CA VAL A 174 19.72 0.44 16.80
C VAL A 174 21.02 -0.28 17.10
N LYS A 175 21.84 -0.52 16.08
CA LYS A 175 23.23 -0.95 16.28
C LYS A 175 23.97 0.23 16.90
N ILE A 176 23.89 0.36 18.23
CA ILE A 176 24.70 1.29 19.00
C ILE A 176 26.14 0.81 18.81
N ILE A 177 26.86 1.45 17.90
CA ILE A 177 28.33 1.44 17.96
C ILE A 177 28.62 2.22 19.24
N ILE A 178 28.83 1.49 20.33
CA ILE A 178 29.40 2.08 21.54
C ILE A 178 30.81 2.50 21.10
N GLU A 179 30.99 3.77 20.74
CA GLU A 179 32.29 4.39 20.85
C GLU A 179 32.66 4.29 22.33
N VAL A 180 33.49 3.29 22.64
CA VAL A 180 34.17 3.16 23.91
C VAL A 180 34.98 4.44 24.06
N LEU A 181 34.50 5.37 24.88
CA LEU A 181 35.32 6.45 25.42
C LEU A 181 36.45 5.77 26.21
N PRO A 182 37.73 5.84 25.81
CA PRO A 182 38.81 5.29 26.60
C PRO A 182 39.25 6.39 27.56
N THR A 183 38.55 6.56 28.67
CA THR A 183 39.06 7.43 29.73
C THR A 183 38.82 6.83 31.11
N ALA A 184 39.94 6.63 31.81
CA ALA A 184 40.10 6.40 33.25
C ALA A 184 40.05 4.96 33.78
N VAL A 185 41.02 4.12 33.37
CA VAL A 185 41.60 3.10 34.27
C VAL A 185 43.10 2.92 33.96
N SER A 186 43.98 3.85 34.38
CA SER A 186 45.44 3.57 34.44
C SER A 186 46.28 4.62 35.18
N SER A 187 45.87 5.10 36.37
CA SER A 187 46.82 5.86 37.22
C SER A 187 46.63 5.66 38.73
N PHE A 188 46.16 4.48 39.15
CA PHE A 188 46.12 4.14 40.59
C PHE A 188 46.79 2.79 40.91
N ALA A 189 47.68 2.33 40.04
CA ALA A 189 48.57 1.21 40.28
C ALA A 189 49.86 1.47 39.50
N ASP A 190 50.70 2.35 40.05
CA ASP A 190 52.17 2.22 40.10
C ASP A 190 52.80 3.59 40.45
N ALA A 191 53.61 3.56 41.52
CA ALA A 191 54.41 4.63 42.16
C ALA A 191 53.70 5.56 43.17
#